data_AF-A0A4Q1SH37-F1
#
_entry.id   AF-A0A4Q1SH37-F1
#
_cell.length_a   1.000
_cell.length_b   1.000
_cell.length_c   1.000
_cell.angle_alpha   90.00
_cell.angle_beta   90.00
_cell.angle_gamma   90.00
#
_symmetry.space_group_name_H-M   'P 1'
#
loop_
_entity.id
_entity.type
_entity.pdbx_description
1 polymer ?
#
loop_
_entity_poly.entity_id
_entity_poly.type
_entity_poly.pdbx_seq_one_letter_code
_entity_poly.pdbx_strand_id
1 'polypeptide(L)'
;MRARGVILALLALPWWQAMVLGQNTGEQIETGQGHLADGSEVSYRIRLMPLNSFPDLPRAVEKTLEQRGCLIPQTYEARQLENVIHGSFEKQGTSDWAVLCSTNGTTALLVFFASQPGVAIMLRRQPDAQWLGSESVGEYGSAWGIAVAPASQVTAAMGRGAALADHDGIADTNVERSNAVHYFHEGKWTASNSAGS
;
A
#
# COMPACT_ATOMS: atom_id res chain seq x y z
N MET A 1 -7.36 28.54 -77.33
CA MET A 1 -6.51 28.73 -76.14
C MET A 1 -7.17 29.70 -75.18
N ARG A 2 -7.64 29.20 -74.03
CA ARG A 2 -7.64 29.79 -72.67
C ARG A 2 -8.70 29.05 -71.84
N ALA A 3 -8.21 28.28 -70.87
CA ALA A 3 -8.94 27.28 -70.10
C ALA A 3 -9.71 27.92 -68.93
N ARG A 4 -10.88 27.33 -68.64
CA ARG A 4 -11.74 27.63 -67.49
C ARG A 4 -11.12 27.04 -66.22
N GLY A 5 -10.97 27.86 -65.18
CA GLY A 5 -10.56 27.41 -63.85
C GLY A 5 -11.70 26.72 -63.11
N VAL A 6 -11.41 25.57 -62.53
CA VAL A 6 -12.27 24.84 -61.58
C VAL A 6 -11.70 25.09 -60.18
N ILE A 7 -12.51 25.62 -59.28
CA ILE A 7 -12.16 25.78 -57.86
C ILE A 7 -12.51 24.48 -57.15
N LEU A 8 -11.49 23.75 -56.67
CA LEU A 8 -11.66 22.64 -55.73
C LEU A 8 -11.91 23.21 -54.33
N ALA A 9 -13.07 22.94 -53.75
CA ALA A 9 -13.35 23.17 -52.35
C ALA A 9 -12.77 22.01 -51.52
N LEU A 10 -11.67 22.24 -50.81
CA LEU A 10 -11.13 21.35 -49.79
C LEU A 10 -11.98 21.50 -48.52
N LEU A 11 -12.82 20.50 -48.23
CA LEU A 11 -13.51 20.38 -46.95
C LEU A 11 -12.50 19.92 -45.89
N ALA A 12 -12.06 20.84 -45.03
CA ALA A 12 -11.28 20.55 -43.84
C ALA A 12 -12.17 19.82 -42.82
N LEU A 13 -11.83 18.57 -42.51
CA LEU A 13 -12.47 17.81 -41.44
C LEU A 13 -12.17 18.46 -40.08
N PRO A 14 -13.18 18.61 -39.19
CA PRO A 14 -12.99 19.23 -37.89
C PRO A 14 -12.09 18.37 -37.00
N TRP A 15 -11.08 19.01 -36.42
CA TRP A 15 -10.18 18.44 -35.42
C TRP A 15 -10.94 18.28 -34.09
N TRP A 16 -11.81 17.30 -33.99
CA TRP A 16 -12.15 16.75 -32.69
C TRP A 16 -11.02 15.81 -32.30
N GLN A 17 -9.97 16.43 -31.74
CA GLN A 17 -9.04 15.72 -30.89
C GLN A 17 -9.88 15.00 -29.83
N ALA A 18 -9.94 13.68 -29.92
CA ALA A 18 -10.22 12.86 -28.77
C ALA A 18 -9.14 13.22 -27.74
N MET A 19 -9.51 14.04 -26.77
CA MET A 19 -8.74 14.14 -25.53
C MET A 19 -8.87 12.77 -24.89
N VAL A 20 -7.87 11.91 -25.15
CA VAL A 20 -7.59 10.79 -24.26
C VAL A 20 -7.32 11.46 -22.91
N LEU A 21 -8.28 11.37 -21.99
CA LEU A 21 -8.05 11.63 -20.58
C LEU A 21 -7.05 10.57 -20.13
N GLY A 22 -5.76 10.85 -20.30
CA GLY A 22 -4.72 10.15 -19.59
C GLY A 22 -5.06 10.32 -18.12
N GLN A 23 -5.46 9.24 -17.46
CA GLN A 23 -5.56 9.23 -16.01
C GLN A 23 -4.18 9.64 -15.52
N ASN A 24 -4.10 10.82 -14.92
CA ASN A 24 -2.92 11.27 -14.22
C ASN A 24 -2.72 10.22 -13.11
N THR A 25 -1.81 9.26 -13.32
CA THR A 25 -1.71 8.10 -12.42
C THR A 25 -1.30 8.52 -11.02
N GLY A 26 -0.89 9.78 -10.81
CA GLY A 26 -0.69 10.42 -9.51
C GLY A 26 0.38 9.78 -8.64
N GLU A 27 0.97 8.68 -9.11
CA GLU A 27 2.08 7.96 -8.54
C GLU A 27 3.25 8.91 -8.36
N GLN A 28 3.77 8.93 -7.14
CA GLN A 28 4.95 9.67 -6.77
C GLN A 28 6.09 8.69 -6.57
N ILE A 29 7.32 9.16 -6.81
CA ILE A 29 8.51 8.37 -6.53
C ILE A 29 9.28 9.09 -5.44
N GLU A 30 9.44 8.44 -4.29
CA GLU A 30 10.43 8.84 -3.31
C GLU A 30 11.79 8.26 -3.72
N THR A 31 12.85 9.07 -3.66
CA THR A 31 14.22 8.61 -3.88
C THR A 31 15.12 9.04 -2.75
N GLY A 32 16.15 8.25 -2.48
CA GLY A 32 17.12 8.54 -1.42
C GLY A 32 18.28 7.57 -1.40
N GLN A 33 19.08 7.65 -0.33
CA GLN A 33 20.12 6.68 0.00
C GLN A 33 19.71 5.92 1.26
N GLY A 34 20.01 4.62 1.29
CA GLY A 34 19.77 3.75 2.43
C GLY A 34 20.94 2.80 2.64
N HIS A 35 20.85 1.97 3.67
CA HIS A 35 21.83 0.93 3.94
C HIS A 35 21.12 -0.42 3.99
N LEU A 36 21.68 -1.41 3.30
CA LEU A 36 21.23 -2.80 3.43
C LEU A 36 21.69 -3.38 4.75
N ALA A 37 21.17 -4.57 5.09
CA ALA A 37 21.54 -5.23 6.35
C ALA A 37 23.03 -5.64 6.43
N ASP A 38 23.71 -5.79 5.29
CA ASP A 38 25.15 -6.03 5.23
C ASP A 38 25.99 -4.75 5.34
N GLY A 39 25.33 -3.58 5.48
CA GLY A 39 25.96 -2.27 5.59
C GLY A 39 26.24 -1.58 4.26
N SER A 40 25.92 -2.19 3.12
CA SER A 40 26.12 -1.57 1.81
C SER A 40 25.21 -0.35 1.63
N GLU A 41 25.76 0.78 1.21
CA GLU A 41 24.98 1.96 0.82
C GLU A 41 24.35 1.73 -0.57
N VAL A 42 23.06 2.04 -0.68
CA VAL A 42 22.30 1.87 -1.91
C VAL A 42 21.41 3.07 -2.17
N SER A 43 21.24 3.40 -3.45
CA SER A 43 20.18 4.31 -3.88
C SER A 43 18.86 3.55 -4.01
N TYR A 44 17.76 4.17 -3.60
CA TYR A 44 16.43 3.59 -3.69
C TYR A 44 15.44 4.47 -4.46
N ARG A 45 14.39 3.83 -4.99
CA ARG A 45 13.20 4.45 -5.58
C ARG A 45 11.96 3.71 -5.06
N ILE A 46 11.13 4.38 -4.26
CA ILE A 46 9.90 3.81 -3.71
C ILE A 46 8.71 4.39 -4.46
N ARG A 47 7.86 3.50 -4.97
CA ARG A 47 6.59 3.86 -5.62
C ARG A 47 5.54 4.18 -4.56
N LEU A 48 4.98 5.37 -4.62
CA LEU A 48 4.00 5.90 -3.67
C LEU A 48 2.69 6.22 -4.41
N MET A 49 1.62 5.54 -4.05
CA MET A 49 0.31 5.73 -4.68
C MET A 49 -0.55 6.74 -3.90
N PRO A 50 -1.25 7.66 -4.56
CA PRO A 50 -2.22 8.55 -3.91
C PRO A 50 -3.48 7.79 -3.47
N LEU A 51 -4.17 8.31 -2.47
CA LEU A 51 -5.37 7.68 -1.89
C LEU A 51 -6.51 7.46 -2.90
N ASN A 52 -6.64 8.33 -3.90
CA ASN A 52 -7.67 8.18 -4.95
C ASN A 52 -7.46 6.96 -5.86
N SER A 53 -6.33 6.26 -5.72
CA SER A 53 -6.09 4.96 -6.36
C SER A 53 -6.83 3.81 -5.64
N PHE A 54 -7.39 4.05 -4.44
CA PHE A 54 -8.05 3.06 -3.59
C PHE A 54 -9.52 3.47 -3.32
N PRO A 55 -10.41 3.36 -4.33
CA PRO A 55 -11.78 3.90 -4.27
C PRO A 55 -12.70 3.19 -3.26
N ASP A 56 -12.32 2.00 -2.80
CA ASP A 56 -13.13 1.21 -1.85
C ASP A 56 -12.94 1.64 -0.39
N LEU A 57 -12.00 2.55 -0.11
CA LEU A 57 -11.79 3.08 1.23
C LEU A 57 -13.05 3.79 1.76
N PRO A 58 -13.50 3.49 3.00
CA PRO A 58 -14.58 4.23 3.62
C PRO A 58 -14.20 5.70 3.76
N ARG A 59 -15.15 6.61 3.48
CA ARG A 59 -14.90 8.06 3.50
C ARG A 59 -14.27 8.59 4.79
N ALA A 60 -14.60 7.99 5.94
CA ALA A 60 -14.01 8.36 7.23
C ALA A 60 -12.52 7.96 7.34
N VAL A 61 -12.15 6.81 6.80
CA VAL A 61 -10.76 6.33 6.72
C VAL A 61 -9.99 7.23 5.75
N GLU A 62 -10.50 7.43 4.55
CA GLU A 62 -9.90 8.29 3.51
C GLU A 62 -9.62 9.69 4.06
N LYS A 63 -10.61 10.34 4.68
CA LYS A 63 -10.43 11.67 5.30
C LYS A 63 -9.30 11.70 6.34
N THR A 64 -9.18 10.65 7.15
CA THR A 64 -8.13 10.56 8.17
C THR A 64 -6.75 10.41 7.53
N LEU A 65 -6.65 9.65 6.44
CA LEU A 65 -5.42 9.49 5.66
C LEU A 65 -5.06 10.78 4.88
N GLU A 66 -6.04 11.45 4.28
CA GLU A 66 -5.88 12.75 3.60
C GLU A 66 -5.29 13.79 4.56
N GLN A 67 -5.85 13.91 5.77
CA GLN A 67 -5.38 14.84 6.81
C GLN A 67 -3.93 14.57 7.24
N ARG A 68 -3.47 13.33 7.09
CA ARG A 68 -2.09 12.92 7.38
C ARG A 68 -1.14 13.17 6.20
N GLY A 69 -1.65 13.53 5.02
CA GLY A 69 -0.84 13.64 3.80
C GLY A 69 -0.35 12.28 3.31
N CYS A 70 -1.14 11.24 3.53
CA CYS A 70 -0.74 9.86 3.31
C CYS A 70 -0.54 9.52 1.83
N LEU A 71 0.57 8.85 1.52
CA LEU A 71 0.74 8.09 0.28
C LEU A 71 0.96 6.62 0.61
N ILE A 72 0.50 5.71 -0.26
CA ILE A 72 0.56 4.27 -0.02
C ILE A 72 1.81 3.70 -0.70
N PRO A 73 2.85 3.28 0.05
CA PRO A 73 4.02 2.66 -0.55
C PRO A 73 3.62 1.33 -1.18
N GLN A 74 4.19 1.02 -2.33
CA GLN A 74 4.08 -0.28 -2.99
C GLN A 74 5.40 -1.02 -2.81
N THR A 75 5.35 -2.34 -2.66
CA THR A 75 6.57 -3.13 -2.63
C THR A 75 7.30 -3.08 -3.97
N TYR A 76 8.59 -3.39 -3.97
CA TYR A 76 9.39 -3.43 -5.19
C TYR A 76 8.93 -4.53 -6.17
N GLU A 77 8.18 -5.54 -5.71
CA GLU A 77 7.60 -6.61 -6.54
C GLU A 77 6.16 -6.32 -6.99
N ALA A 78 5.56 -5.22 -6.53
CA ALA A 78 4.13 -4.93 -6.69
C ALA A 78 3.72 -4.83 -8.17
N ARG A 79 2.93 -5.81 -8.63
CA ARG A 79 2.33 -5.84 -9.97
C ARG A 79 0.92 -5.26 -10.02
N GLN A 80 0.29 -5.07 -8.87
CA GLN A 80 -1.03 -4.51 -8.67
C GLN A 80 -0.98 -3.56 -7.46
N LEU A 81 -2.05 -2.78 -7.27
CA LEU A 81 -2.17 -1.97 -6.06
C LEU A 81 -2.30 -2.86 -4.83
N GLU A 82 -1.48 -2.57 -3.83
CA GLU A 82 -1.42 -3.30 -2.56
C GLU A 82 -1.26 -2.34 -1.38
N ASN A 83 -1.09 -2.90 -0.19
CA ASN A 83 -0.88 -2.18 1.08
C ASN A 83 -2.06 -1.33 1.57
N VAL A 84 -3.25 -1.59 1.00
CA VAL A 84 -4.56 -1.22 1.54
C VAL A 84 -5.40 -2.49 1.55
N ILE A 85 -5.69 -3.02 2.74
CA ILE A 85 -6.41 -4.28 2.92
C ILE A 85 -7.61 -4.09 3.83
N HIS A 86 -8.62 -4.93 3.67
CA HIS A 86 -9.74 -5.00 4.60
C HIS A 86 -9.99 -6.45 5.05
N GLY A 87 -10.50 -6.61 6.27
CA GLY A 87 -10.73 -7.91 6.90
C GLY A 87 -11.46 -7.77 8.23
N SER A 88 -11.72 -8.89 8.90
CA SER A 88 -12.29 -8.89 10.24
C SER A 88 -11.16 -8.81 11.27
N PHE A 89 -10.71 -7.60 11.63
CA PHE A 89 -9.56 -7.40 12.51
C PHE A 89 -9.92 -7.11 13.97
N GLU A 90 -11.07 -6.50 14.24
CA GLU A 90 -11.56 -6.23 15.60
C GLU A 90 -12.22 -7.48 16.20
N LYS A 91 -13.07 -8.14 15.40
CA LYS A 91 -13.86 -9.31 15.75
C LYS A 91 -14.47 -9.94 14.50
N GLN A 92 -15.01 -11.15 14.63
CA GLN A 92 -15.61 -11.83 13.49
C GLN A 92 -16.73 -11.02 12.82
N GLY A 93 -16.68 -10.90 11.50
CA GLY A 93 -17.73 -10.28 10.69
C GLY A 93 -17.65 -8.75 10.57
N THR A 94 -16.64 -8.11 11.15
CA THR A 94 -16.37 -6.69 10.87
C THR A 94 -15.67 -6.51 9.52
N SER A 95 -15.77 -5.30 8.97
CA SER A 95 -15.05 -4.86 7.77
C SER A 95 -14.11 -3.72 8.16
N ASP A 96 -13.01 -4.10 8.80
CA ASP A 96 -11.96 -3.22 9.28
C ASP A 96 -10.92 -3.01 8.17
N TRP A 97 -10.11 -1.96 8.28
CA TRP A 97 -9.11 -1.60 7.27
C TRP A 97 -7.73 -1.50 7.87
N ALA A 98 -6.72 -1.97 7.13
CA ALA A 98 -5.32 -1.76 7.45
C ALA A 98 -4.57 -1.18 6.24
N VAL A 99 -3.70 -0.21 6.51
CA VAL A 99 -3.07 0.61 5.48
C VAL A 99 -1.62 0.88 5.86
N LEU A 100 -0.69 0.70 4.90
CA LEU A 100 0.62 1.32 5.02
C LEU A 100 0.54 2.76 4.53
N CYS A 101 1.02 3.67 5.36
CA CYS A 101 0.95 5.10 5.13
C CYS A 101 2.34 5.72 5.21
N SER A 102 2.91 6.08 4.07
CA SER A 102 4.15 6.85 3.98
C SER A 102 3.85 8.35 4.04
N THR A 103 4.60 9.03 4.91
CA THR A 103 4.58 10.48 5.09
C THR A 103 6.02 10.93 5.38
N ASN A 104 6.60 11.74 4.49
CA ASN A 104 7.95 12.31 4.63
C ASN A 104 9.04 11.26 4.92
N GLY A 105 9.16 10.20 4.10
CA GLY A 105 10.19 9.16 4.23
C GLY A 105 10.01 8.23 5.43
N THR A 106 8.80 8.15 5.97
CA THR A 106 8.46 7.29 7.10
C THR A 106 7.10 6.65 6.87
N THR A 107 7.08 5.33 6.86
CA THR A 107 5.88 4.51 6.70
C THR A 107 5.37 4.05 8.06
N ALA A 108 4.04 4.06 8.22
CA ALA A 108 3.34 3.50 9.36
C ALA A 108 2.27 2.49 8.93
N LEU A 109 2.15 1.40 9.67
CA LEU A 109 1.01 0.49 9.60
C LEU A 109 -0.11 1.04 10.49
N LEU A 110 -1.20 1.45 9.86
CA LEU A 110 -2.40 1.99 10.50
C LEU A 110 -3.55 0.99 10.36
N VAL A 111 -4.37 0.88 11.40
CA VAL A 111 -5.61 0.09 11.40
C VAL A 111 -6.79 0.96 11.79
N PHE A 112 -7.93 0.70 11.16
CA PHE A 112 -9.20 1.39 11.36
C PHE A 112 -10.29 0.35 11.61
N PHE A 113 -10.82 0.32 12.82
CA PHE A 113 -11.96 -0.53 13.11
C PHE A 113 -13.25 0.03 12.54
N ALA A 114 -14.14 -0.83 12.07
CA ALA A 114 -15.47 -0.51 11.56
C ALA A 114 -16.35 0.16 12.63
N SER A 115 -16.09 -0.14 13.92
CA SER A 115 -16.75 0.52 15.05
C SER A 115 -16.36 2.00 15.18
N GLN A 116 -15.18 2.39 14.70
CA GLN A 116 -14.61 3.74 14.81
C GLN A 116 -13.72 4.11 13.59
N PRO A 117 -14.27 4.17 12.37
CA PRO A 117 -13.47 4.22 11.13
C PRO A 117 -12.72 5.53 10.91
N GLY A 118 -12.96 6.56 11.73
CA GLY A 118 -12.21 7.82 11.73
C GLY A 118 -11.01 7.85 12.70
N VAL A 119 -10.75 6.75 13.41
CA VAL A 119 -9.68 6.65 14.41
C VAL A 119 -8.61 5.69 13.91
N ALA A 120 -7.44 6.23 13.56
CA ALA A 120 -6.30 5.43 13.14
C ALA A 120 -5.52 4.91 14.36
N ILE A 121 -5.40 3.59 14.48
CA ILE A 121 -4.54 2.91 15.45
C ILE A 121 -3.21 2.60 14.75
N MET A 122 -2.10 3.12 15.26
CA MET A 122 -0.77 2.84 14.68
C MET A 122 -0.16 1.61 15.36
N LEU A 123 0.05 0.54 14.59
CA LEU A 123 0.68 -0.68 15.09
C LEU A 123 2.20 -0.60 15.03
N ARG A 124 2.72 0.04 13.98
CA ARG A 124 4.15 0.13 13.71
C ARG A 124 4.49 1.33 12.84
N ARG A 125 5.73 1.80 12.96
CA ARG A 125 6.32 2.84 12.12
C ARG A 125 7.82 2.61 11.95
N GLN A 126 8.36 2.94 10.79
CA GLN A 126 9.80 2.96 10.53
C GLN A 126 10.15 3.89 9.35
N PRO A 127 11.41 4.35 9.25
CA PRO A 127 11.91 5.01 8.05
C PRO A 127 11.77 4.12 6.80
N ASP A 128 11.49 4.73 5.66
CA ASP A 128 11.25 3.99 4.40
C ASP A 128 12.48 3.23 3.93
N ALA A 129 13.67 3.81 4.17
CA ALA A 129 14.96 3.18 3.89
C ALA A 129 15.30 1.99 4.82
N GLN A 130 14.50 1.69 5.84
CA GLN A 130 14.79 0.60 6.77
C GLN A 130 14.57 -0.77 6.14
N TRP A 131 13.52 -0.93 5.33
CA TRP A 131 13.17 -2.18 4.65
C TRP A 131 13.24 -1.97 3.13
N LEU A 132 14.44 -2.12 2.59
CA LEU A 132 14.70 -2.10 1.16
C LEU A 132 14.93 -3.51 0.62
N GLY A 133 14.45 -3.75 -0.59
CA GLY A 133 14.63 -5.00 -1.33
C GLY A 133 14.63 -4.72 -2.83
N SER A 134 14.88 -5.75 -3.64
CA SER A 134 15.06 -5.56 -5.08
C SER A 134 14.81 -6.81 -5.92
N GLU A 135 14.13 -6.67 -7.06
CA GLU A 135 14.03 -7.72 -8.09
C GLU A 135 15.30 -7.82 -8.94
N SER A 136 16.11 -6.76 -9.03
CA SER A 136 17.30 -6.72 -9.89
C SER A 136 18.39 -5.79 -9.37
N VAL A 137 19.67 -6.19 -9.55
CA VAL A 137 20.82 -5.46 -9.00
C VAL A 137 20.76 -3.97 -9.36
N GLY A 138 20.72 -3.11 -8.33
CA GLY A 138 20.80 -1.66 -8.47
C GLY A 138 19.46 -0.91 -8.44
N GLU A 139 18.32 -1.60 -8.41
CA GLU A 139 17.00 -0.97 -8.29
C GLU A 139 16.31 -1.37 -6.97
N TYR A 140 16.61 -0.66 -5.89
CA TYR A 140 16.01 -0.92 -4.58
C TYR A 140 14.68 -0.16 -4.42
N GLY A 141 13.67 -0.85 -3.91
CA GLY A 141 12.39 -0.28 -3.51
C GLY A 141 11.96 -0.75 -2.13
N SER A 142 10.74 -0.41 -1.73
CA SER A 142 10.19 -0.83 -0.43
C SER A 142 10.03 -2.34 -0.41
N ALA A 143 10.53 -3.00 0.62
CA ALA A 143 10.26 -4.40 0.91
C ALA A 143 9.11 -4.58 1.92
N TRP A 144 8.42 -3.50 2.30
CA TRP A 144 7.34 -3.57 3.29
C TRP A 144 5.98 -3.80 2.64
N GLY A 145 5.40 -4.97 2.90
CA GLY A 145 4.06 -5.35 2.47
C GLY A 145 3.15 -5.75 3.63
N ILE A 146 1.83 -5.63 3.45
CA ILE A 146 0.82 -6.19 4.35
C ILE A 146 -0.19 -7.05 3.62
N ALA A 147 -0.69 -8.07 4.32
CA ALA A 147 -1.77 -8.93 3.84
C ALA A 147 -2.71 -9.32 4.98
N VAL A 148 -3.92 -9.79 4.64
CA VAL A 148 -4.83 -10.39 5.61
C VAL A 148 -4.24 -11.72 6.07
N ALA A 149 -4.08 -11.88 7.39
CA ALA A 149 -3.72 -13.15 8.00
C ALA A 149 -5.02 -13.85 8.46
N PRO A 150 -5.43 -14.98 7.84
CA PRO A 150 -6.66 -15.65 8.25
C PRO A 150 -6.63 -16.09 9.71
N ALA A 151 -7.79 -16.27 10.35
CA ALA A 151 -7.91 -16.72 11.74
C ALA A 151 -7.07 -17.98 12.08
N SER A 152 -6.87 -18.89 11.12
CA SER A 152 -5.98 -20.05 11.30
C SER A 152 -4.51 -19.67 11.49
N GLN A 153 -4.03 -18.65 10.77
CA GLN A 153 -2.69 -18.10 10.91
C GLN A 153 -2.55 -17.33 12.24
N VAL A 154 -3.60 -16.61 12.65
CA VAL A 154 -3.64 -15.95 13.97
C VAL A 154 -3.57 -16.98 15.09
N THR A 155 -4.32 -18.07 14.98
CA THR A 155 -4.27 -19.19 15.94
C THR A 155 -2.85 -19.76 16.04
N ALA A 156 -2.17 -19.96 14.90
CA ALA A 156 -0.78 -20.42 14.89
C ALA A 156 0.16 -19.41 15.56
N ALA A 157 -0.06 -18.11 15.34
CA ALA A 157 0.69 -17.00 15.92
C ALA A 157 0.50 -16.87 17.45
N MET A 158 -0.68 -17.20 17.98
CA MET A 158 -0.95 -17.24 19.42
C MET A 158 -0.19 -18.37 20.14
N GLY A 159 0.27 -19.38 19.39
CA GLY A 159 1.09 -20.47 19.90
C GLY A 159 0.27 -21.67 20.38
N ARG A 160 1.00 -22.74 20.76
CA ARG A 160 0.39 -24.01 21.15
C ARG A 160 -0.44 -23.87 22.43
N GLY A 161 -1.66 -24.40 22.41
CA GLY A 161 -2.56 -24.40 23.56
C GLY A 161 -3.43 -23.15 23.69
N ALA A 162 -3.24 -22.14 22.82
CA ALA A 162 -4.16 -21.01 22.71
C ALA A 162 -5.54 -21.46 22.20
N ALA A 163 -6.57 -20.72 22.57
CA ALA A 163 -7.89 -20.86 21.95
C ALA A 163 -7.80 -20.49 20.45
N LEU A 164 -8.69 -21.08 19.65
CA LEU A 164 -8.78 -20.74 18.24
C LEU A 164 -9.21 -19.27 18.10
N ALA A 165 -8.51 -18.53 17.25
CA ALA A 165 -8.95 -17.20 16.85
C ALA A 165 -10.23 -17.31 16.00
N ASP A 166 -11.11 -16.34 16.14
CA ASP A 166 -12.40 -16.25 15.45
C ASP A 166 -12.42 -15.16 14.35
N HIS A 167 -11.33 -14.42 14.20
CA HIS A 167 -11.19 -13.30 13.28
C HIS A 167 -9.76 -13.22 12.72
N ASP A 168 -9.60 -12.38 11.71
CA ASP A 168 -8.36 -12.21 10.96
C ASP A 168 -7.36 -11.33 11.70
N GLY A 169 -6.09 -11.44 11.33
CA GLY A 169 -5.02 -10.53 11.69
C GLY A 169 -4.42 -9.88 10.46
N ILE A 170 -3.26 -9.26 10.67
CA ILE A 170 -2.49 -8.59 9.63
C ILE A 170 -1.11 -9.24 9.57
N ALA A 171 -0.78 -9.86 8.44
CA ALA A 171 0.58 -10.22 8.13
C ALA A 171 1.35 -8.95 7.78
N ASP A 172 2.38 -8.64 8.58
CA ASP A 172 3.31 -7.51 8.41
C ASP A 172 4.65 -8.07 7.93
N THR A 173 4.91 -7.90 6.64
CA THR A 173 5.93 -8.65 5.91
C THR A 173 7.04 -7.73 5.44
N ASN A 174 8.28 -8.13 5.76
CA ASN A 174 9.44 -7.78 4.95
C ASN A 174 9.61 -8.89 3.90
N VAL A 175 9.37 -8.56 2.63
CA VAL A 175 9.42 -9.51 1.50
C VAL A 175 10.72 -10.33 1.49
N GLU A 176 11.82 -9.76 1.96
CA GLU A 176 13.15 -10.38 1.93
C GLU A 176 13.46 -11.27 3.14
N ARG A 177 12.76 -11.12 4.28
CA ARG A 177 13.32 -11.61 5.58
C ARG A 177 12.32 -12.15 6.59
N SER A 178 11.31 -11.37 6.97
CA SER A 178 10.63 -11.55 8.25
C SER A 178 9.18 -11.16 8.20
N ASN A 179 8.33 -11.99 8.79
CA ASN A 179 6.89 -11.76 8.84
C ASN A 179 6.43 -11.70 10.31
N ALA A 180 5.74 -10.63 10.70
CA ALA A 180 4.99 -10.61 11.94
C ALA A 180 3.51 -10.85 11.63
N VAL A 181 2.76 -11.36 12.60
CA VAL A 181 1.29 -11.35 12.54
C VAL A 181 0.81 -10.47 13.68
N HIS A 182 0.17 -9.36 13.34
CA HIS A 182 -0.55 -8.52 14.28
C HIS A 182 -1.98 -9.03 14.40
N TYR A 183 -2.49 -9.18 15.62
CA TYR A 183 -3.87 -9.60 15.85
C TYR A 183 -4.44 -8.90 17.09
N PHE A 184 -5.75 -8.68 17.07
CA PHE A 184 -6.45 -8.09 18.19
C PHE A 184 -6.95 -9.21 19.13
N HIS A 185 -6.71 -9.08 20.41
CA HIS A 185 -7.14 -10.08 21.38
C HIS A 185 -7.35 -9.42 22.73
N GLU A 186 -8.47 -9.70 23.41
CA GLU A 186 -8.78 -9.13 24.73
C GLU A 186 -8.67 -7.60 24.79
N GLY A 187 -9.07 -6.90 23.73
CA GLY A 187 -9.05 -5.43 23.70
C GLY A 187 -7.67 -4.81 23.40
N LYS A 188 -6.66 -5.61 23.06
CA LYS A 188 -5.29 -5.14 22.77
C LYS A 188 -4.75 -5.74 21.46
N TRP A 189 -3.93 -4.95 20.77
CA TRP A 189 -3.12 -5.44 19.66
C TRP A 189 -1.90 -6.19 20.20
N THR A 190 -1.66 -7.38 19.64
CA THR A 190 -0.50 -8.22 19.92
C THR A 190 0.20 -8.55 18.61
N ALA A 191 1.53 -8.67 18.63
CA ALA A 191 2.31 -9.11 17.50
C ALA A 191 3.06 -10.41 17.84
N SER A 192 2.97 -11.42 16.99
CA SER A 192 3.91 -12.54 17.01
C SER A 192 5.04 -12.24 16.04
N ASN A 193 6.29 -12.27 16.50
CA ASN A 193 7.41 -12.34 15.57
C ASN A 193 7.53 -13.80 15.11
N SER A 194 7.56 -14.05 13.79
CA SER A 194 8.28 -15.24 13.35
C SER A 194 9.75 -14.98 13.67
N ALA A 195 10.28 -15.68 14.67
CA ALA A 195 11.73 -15.83 14.75
C ALA A 195 12.14 -16.43 13.41
N GLY A 196 12.95 -15.71 12.62
CA GLY A 196 13.51 -16.25 11.40
C GLY A 196 14.11 -17.62 11.72
N SER A 197 13.47 -18.66 11.18
CA SER A 197 13.94 -20.03 11.26
C SER A 197 15.13 -20.22 10.33
#